data_AF-K5WTX7-F1
#
_entry.id   AF-K5WTX7-F1
#
_cell.length_a   1.000
_cell.length_b   1.000
_cell.length_c   1.000
_cell.angle_alpha   90.00
_cell.angle_beta   90.00
_cell.angle_gamma   90.00
#
_symmetry.space_group_name_H-M   'P 1'
#
loop_
_entity.id
_entity.type
_entity.pdbx_description
1 polymer ?
#
loop_
_entity_poly.entity_id
_entity_poly.type
_entity_poly.pdbx_seq_one_letter_code
_entity_poly.pdbx_strand_id
1 'polypeptide(L)'
;MQAITESFTPVSKDIFIRGADIVFMTDDGAKFHVHSYFFTRESIYWQQKLTGHNEPHHPLSKHYTANDPYIIQDVDSHDFRKFLRVFYNTRYGDYSFFSNLDWVDILSIAHKWEFPHVKTLSKLYLGKMGYGVVERTCGVHCTRIVDDEMIDRSYPRQVYLISCGHEI
;
A
#
# COMPACT_ATOMS: atom_id res chain seq x y z
N MET A 1 15.77 10.37 42.43
CA MET A 1 15.00 9.64 41.38
C MET A 1 15.35 10.28 40.05
N GLN A 2 16.20 9.66 39.23
CA GLN A 2 16.50 10.13 37.88
C GLN A 2 15.46 9.52 36.93
N ALA A 3 14.72 10.37 36.22
CA ALA A 3 13.83 9.96 35.16
C ALA A 3 14.68 9.45 33.98
N ILE A 4 14.45 8.21 33.58
CA ILE A 4 14.99 7.65 32.34
C ILE A 4 14.17 8.29 31.22
N THR A 5 14.74 9.32 30.59
CA THR A 5 14.23 9.85 29.33
C THR A 5 14.58 8.83 28.27
N GLU A 6 13.65 7.93 27.93
CA GLU A 6 13.75 7.14 26.71
C GLU A 6 13.87 8.12 25.55
N SER A 7 15.05 8.15 24.94
CA SER A 7 15.28 8.95 23.74
C SER A 7 14.38 8.41 22.64
N PHE A 8 13.33 9.16 22.29
CA PHE A 8 12.57 8.94 21.07
C PHE A 8 13.52 9.12 19.89
N THR A 9 14.14 8.04 19.42
CA THR A 9 14.78 8.03 18.12
C THR A 9 13.67 8.22 17.09
N PRO A 10 13.66 9.31 16.31
CA PRO A 10 12.68 9.45 15.25
C PRO A 10 12.81 8.25 14.33
N VAL A 11 11.69 7.60 14.01
CA VAL A 11 11.68 6.56 12.98
C VAL A 11 12.27 7.19 11.72
N SER A 12 13.37 6.63 11.22
CA SER A 12 14.01 7.13 10.00
C SER A 12 12.95 7.25 8.92
N LYS A 13 12.80 8.46 8.38
CA LYS A 13 11.86 8.78 7.32
C LYS A 13 12.10 7.88 6.10
N ASP A 14 13.37 7.70 5.76
CA ASP A 14 13.78 6.85 4.64
C ASP A 14 13.89 5.37 5.03
N ILE A 15 13.64 4.49 4.07
CA ILE A 15 13.84 3.04 4.16
C ILE A 15 14.93 2.59 3.19
N PHE A 16 15.87 1.80 3.69
CA PHE A 16 16.92 1.17 2.90
C PHE A 16 16.87 -0.34 3.01
N ILE A 17 16.42 -1.01 1.95
CA ILE A 17 16.48 -2.47 1.85
C ILE A 17 17.75 -2.87 1.09
N ARG A 18 18.52 -3.80 1.65
CA ARG A 18 19.69 -4.37 0.98
C ARG A 18 19.27 -5.00 -0.35
N GLY A 19 19.97 -4.66 -1.42
CA GLY A 19 19.69 -5.20 -2.77
C GLY A 19 18.64 -4.44 -3.55
N ALA A 20 18.13 -3.33 -3.00
CA ALA A 20 17.19 -2.45 -3.69
C ALA A 20 17.73 -1.98 -5.05
N ASP A 21 16.91 -2.13 -6.08
CA ASP A 21 17.16 -1.76 -7.48
C ASP A 21 16.31 -0.57 -7.93
N ILE A 22 15.41 -0.06 -7.07
CA ILE A 22 14.57 1.10 -7.35
C ILE A 22 14.43 1.99 -6.11
N VAL A 23 14.30 3.31 -6.34
CA VAL A 23 13.97 4.30 -5.31
C VAL A 23 12.63 4.95 -5.61
N PHE A 24 11.68 4.78 -4.69
CA PHE A 24 10.43 5.55 -4.65
C PHE A 24 10.56 6.74 -3.71
N MET A 25 9.83 7.82 -3.99
CA MET A 25 9.66 8.95 -3.08
C MET A 25 8.17 9.27 -2.93
N THR A 26 7.67 9.30 -1.70
CA THR A 26 6.28 9.67 -1.36
C THR A 26 6.09 11.19 -1.33
N ASP A 27 4.85 11.66 -1.30
CA ASP A 27 4.51 13.10 -1.34
C ASP A 27 5.13 13.92 -0.20
N ASP A 28 5.29 13.30 0.97
CA ASP A 28 5.96 13.92 2.11
C ASP A 28 7.49 13.94 1.97
N GLY A 29 8.04 13.41 0.88
CA GLY A 29 9.47 13.44 0.53
C GLY A 29 10.32 12.33 1.15
N ALA A 30 9.71 11.27 1.69
CA ALA A 30 10.43 10.12 2.22
C ALA A 30 10.89 9.21 1.08
N LYS A 31 12.13 8.71 1.15
CA LYS A 31 12.71 7.83 0.12
C LYS A 31 12.70 6.37 0.55
N PHE A 32 12.34 5.50 -0.38
CA PHE A 32 12.21 4.07 -0.16
C PHE A 32 13.02 3.32 -1.20
N HIS A 33 14.16 2.79 -0.76
CA HIS A 33 15.00 1.91 -1.56
C HIS A 33 14.48 0.48 -1.39
N VAL A 34 13.82 -0.03 -2.42
CA VAL A 34 13.13 -1.33 -2.39
C VAL A 34 13.45 -2.15 -3.63
N HIS A 35 12.98 -3.40 -3.66
CA HIS A 35 13.06 -4.25 -4.83
C HIS A 35 11.85 -4.04 -5.75
N SER A 36 12.10 -3.62 -6.98
CA SER A 36 11.10 -3.45 -8.04
C SER A 36 10.36 -4.74 -8.36
N TYR A 37 11.01 -5.89 -8.12
CA TYR A 37 10.46 -7.22 -8.32
C TYR A 37 9.11 -7.45 -7.61
N PHE A 38 8.94 -6.96 -6.38
CA PHE A 38 7.67 -7.13 -5.66
C PHE A 38 6.51 -6.38 -6.32
N PHE A 39 6.81 -5.27 -6.99
CA PHE A 39 5.81 -4.45 -7.67
C PHE A 39 5.48 -5.04 -9.05
N THR A 40 6.51 -5.35 -9.84
CA THR A 40 6.33 -5.81 -11.23
C THR A 40 5.81 -7.24 -11.34
N ARG A 41 6.01 -8.10 -10.33
CA ARG A 41 5.49 -9.47 -10.32
C ARG A 41 3.98 -9.52 -10.02
N GLU A 42 3.51 -8.67 -9.13
CA GLU A 42 2.17 -8.78 -8.53
C GLU A 42 1.16 -7.78 -9.11
N SER A 43 1.63 -6.66 -9.67
CA SER A 43 0.79 -5.55 -10.11
C SER A 43 1.02 -5.23 -11.58
N ILE A 44 -0.01 -5.46 -12.41
CA ILE A 44 0.00 -5.07 -13.83
C ILE A 44 0.14 -3.56 -13.97
N TYR A 45 -0.53 -2.80 -13.09
CA TYR A 45 -0.37 -1.34 -12.99
C TYR A 45 1.11 -0.93 -12.88
N TRP A 46 1.86 -1.50 -11.92
CA TRP A 46 3.26 -1.14 -11.73
C TRP A 46 4.18 -1.72 -12.78
N GLN A 47 3.85 -2.91 -13.29
CA GLN A 47 4.56 -3.52 -14.40
C GLN A 47 4.54 -2.60 -15.62
N GLN A 48 3.37 -2.11 -16.02
CA GLN A 48 3.21 -1.13 -17.10
C GLN A 48 3.95 0.17 -16.78
N LYS A 49 3.78 0.72 -15.58
CA LYS A 49 4.40 2.00 -15.18
C LYS A 49 5.93 1.96 -15.18
N LEU A 50 6.53 0.84 -14.78
CA LEU A 50 7.98 0.74 -14.59
C LEU A 50 8.70 0.17 -15.81
N THR A 51 8.06 -0.75 -16.53
CA THR A 51 8.70 -1.46 -17.65
C THR A 51 8.17 -1.02 -19.01
N GLY A 52 6.94 -0.50 -19.08
CA GLY A 52 6.24 -0.24 -20.36
C GLY A 52 5.61 -1.49 -20.99
N HIS A 53 5.67 -2.65 -20.31
CA HIS A 53 5.18 -3.93 -20.79
C HIS A 53 4.26 -4.60 -19.77
N ASN A 54 3.47 -5.57 -20.24
CA ASN A 54 2.63 -6.45 -19.40
C ASN A 54 3.31 -7.81 -19.11
N GLU A 55 4.56 -7.98 -19.54
CA GLU A 55 5.28 -9.23 -19.41
C GLU A 55 6.06 -9.29 -18.09
N PRO A 56 5.91 -10.36 -17.30
CA PRO A 56 6.64 -10.50 -16.04
C PRO A 56 8.15 -10.47 -16.29
N HIS A 57 8.92 -9.95 -15.35
CA HIS A 57 10.39 -9.92 -15.40
C HIS A 57 11.02 -9.07 -16.50
N HIS A 58 10.25 -8.24 -17.21
CA HIS A 58 10.82 -7.25 -18.11
C HIS A 58 11.69 -6.27 -17.30
N PRO A 59 12.90 -5.90 -17.79
CA PRO A 59 13.74 -4.92 -17.10
C PRO A 59 13.02 -3.57 -16.98
N LEU A 60 13.41 -2.81 -15.96
CA LEU A 60 12.95 -1.43 -15.78
C LEU A 60 13.32 -0.58 -16.99
N SER A 61 12.37 0.23 -17.45
CA SER A 61 12.59 1.16 -18.56
C SER A 61 13.56 2.29 -18.18
N LYS A 62 13.64 2.60 -16.89
CA LYS A 62 14.49 3.64 -16.30
C LYS A 62 15.04 3.18 -14.95
N HIS A 63 16.26 3.59 -14.64
CA HIS A 63 16.82 3.46 -13.29
C HIS A 63 16.37 4.64 -12.43
N TYR A 64 15.64 4.37 -11.35
CA TYR A 64 15.23 5.39 -10.38
C TYR A 64 16.17 5.38 -9.18
N THR A 65 16.86 6.49 -8.97
CA THR A 65 17.95 6.61 -7.97
C THR A 65 17.56 7.58 -6.86
N ALA A 66 18.40 7.71 -5.83
CA ALA A 66 18.15 8.70 -4.77
C ALA A 66 18.11 10.15 -5.28
N ASN A 67 18.79 10.45 -6.39
CA ASN A 67 18.82 11.79 -6.99
C ASN A 67 17.70 12.01 -8.01
N ASP A 68 17.12 10.94 -8.53
CA ASP A 68 16.04 10.93 -9.51
C ASP A 68 15.07 9.77 -9.20
N PRO A 69 14.31 9.87 -8.09
CA PRO A 69 13.42 8.80 -7.65
C PRO A 69 12.11 8.78 -8.45
N TYR A 70 11.40 7.65 -8.42
CA TYR A 70 10.02 7.62 -8.91
C TYR A 70 9.10 8.25 -7.87
N ILE A 71 8.35 9.29 -8.25
CA ILE A 71 7.42 9.98 -7.34
C ILE A 71 6.10 9.22 -7.26
N ILE A 72 5.75 8.76 -6.06
CA ILE A 72 4.45 8.17 -5.76
C ILE A 72 3.50 9.28 -5.31
N GLN A 73 2.40 9.45 -6.04
CA GLN A 73 1.35 10.42 -5.75
C GLN A 73 0.21 9.82 -4.93
N ASP A 74 -0.36 10.64 -4.05
CA ASP A 74 -1.47 10.37 -3.14
C ASP A 74 -1.28 9.13 -2.26
N VAL A 75 -0.04 8.93 -1.80
CA VAL A 75 0.30 7.97 -0.73
C VAL A 75 1.43 8.55 0.09
N ASP A 76 1.21 8.72 1.39
CA ASP A 76 2.24 9.20 2.31
C ASP A 76 3.21 8.08 2.74
N SER A 77 4.30 8.48 3.42
CA SER A 77 5.32 7.54 3.85
C SER A 77 4.85 6.50 4.89
N HIS A 78 3.84 6.85 5.70
CA HIS A 78 3.32 5.97 6.74
C HIS A 78 2.50 4.85 6.10
N ASP A 79 1.61 5.20 5.19
CA ASP A 79 0.76 4.28 4.45
C ASP A 79 1.59 3.38 3.53
N PHE A 80 2.58 3.95 2.83
CA PHE A 80 3.49 3.16 2.01
C PHE A 80 4.33 2.19 2.85
N ARG A 81 4.78 2.59 4.05
CA ARG A 81 5.52 1.69 4.95
C ARG A 81 4.67 0.53 5.45
N LYS A 82 3.38 0.75 5.75
CA LYS A 82 2.43 -0.33 6.09
C LYS A 82 2.29 -1.30 4.93
N PHE A 83 2.11 -0.78 3.71
CA PHE A 83 2.03 -1.61 2.50
C PHE A 83 3.30 -2.44 2.26
N LEU A 84 4.49 -1.83 2.36
CA LEU A 84 5.77 -2.53 2.20
C LEU A 84 5.98 -3.64 3.24
N ARG A 85 5.48 -3.46 4.46
CA ARG A 85 5.56 -4.49 5.52
C ARG A 85 4.82 -5.78 5.15
N VAL A 86 3.92 -5.78 4.17
CA VAL A 86 3.31 -7.01 3.66
C VAL A 86 4.36 -7.88 2.95
N PHE A 87 5.22 -7.29 2.13
CA PHE A 87 6.23 -8.04 1.36
C PHE A 87 7.51 -8.33 2.15
N TYR A 88 7.89 -7.40 3.02
CA TYR A 88 9.12 -7.49 3.82
C TYR A 88 8.89 -8.08 5.22
N ASN A 89 7.72 -8.68 5.47
CA ASN A 89 7.46 -9.34 6.73
C ASN A 89 8.43 -10.52 6.92
N THR A 90 9.23 -10.47 7.98
CA THR A 90 10.15 -11.56 8.35
C THR A 90 9.46 -12.68 9.13
N ARG A 91 8.27 -12.41 9.69
CA ARG A 91 7.44 -13.40 10.39
C ARG A 91 6.39 -13.95 9.44
N TYR A 92 6.79 -14.92 8.62
CA TYR A 92 5.94 -15.48 7.58
C TYR A 92 4.55 -15.87 8.09
N GLY A 93 3.51 -15.27 7.49
CA GLY A 93 2.11 -15.55 7.81
C GLY A 93 1.58 -14.91 9.10
N ASP A 94 2.43 -14.33 9.95
CA ASP A 94 2.01 -13.57 11.13
C ASP A 94 1.92 -12.09 10.80
N TYR A 95 0.68 -11.60 10.75
CA TYR A 95 0.35 -10.19 10.55
C TYR A 95 -0.47 -9.63 11.72
N SER A 96 -0.33 -10.23 12.92
CA SER A 96 -1.05 -9.81 14.14
C SER A 96 -0.72 -8.39 14.59
N PHE A 97 0.37 -7.81 14.10
CA PHE A 97 0.79 -6.44 14.39
C PHE A 97 0.03 -5.36 13.60
N PHE A 98 -0.78 -5.74 12.60
CA PHE A 98 -1.65 -4.80 11.90
C PHE A 98 -3.02 -4.70 12.58
N SER A 99 -3.48 -3.47 12.78
CA SER A 99 -4.85 -3.14 13.19
C SER A 99 -5.83 -3.26 12.03
N ASN A 100 -7.13 -3.15 12.32
CA ASN A 100 -8.16 -3.09 11.28
C ASN A 100 -7.97 -1.86 10.36
N LEU A 101 -7.57 -0.71 10.90
CA LEU A 101 -7.32 0.51 10.11
C LEU A 101 -6.11 0.32 9.19
N ASP A 102 -5.03 -0.30 9.68
CA ASP A 102 -3.87 -0.62 8.82
C ASP A 102 -4.29 -1.50 7.64
N TRP A 103 -5.17 -2.48 7.86
CA TRP A 103 -5.69 -3.31 6.78
C TRP A 103 -6.60 -2.57 5.80
N VAL A 104 -7.33 -1.55 6.25
CA VAL A 104 -8.11 -0.66 5.37
C VAL A 104 -7.16 0.13 4.46
N ASP A 105 -6.08 0.69 5.01
CA ASP A 105 -5.10 1.45 4.22
C ASP A 105 -4.36 0.56 3.23
N ILE A 106 -3.93 -0.62 3.66
CA ILE A 106 -3.29 -1.61 2.78
C ILE A 106 -4.27 -2.05 1.68
N LEU A 107 -5.54 -2.27 2.00
CA LEU A 107 -6.57 -2.64 1.03
C LEU A 107 -6.80 -1.51 0.01
N SER A 108 -6.81 -0.25 0.45
CA SER A 108 -6.90 0.93 -0.40
C SER A 108 -5.79 0.97 -1.44
N ILE A 109 -4.54 0.86 -0.98
CA ILE A 109 -3.36 0.89 -1.85
C ILE A 109 -3.35 -0.32 -2.78
N ALA A 110 -3.64 -1.52 -2.26
CA ALA A 110 -3.69 -2.74 -3.05
C ALA A 110 -4.76 -2.66 -4.15
N HIS A 111 -5.88 -1.98 -3.89
CA HIS A 111 -6.89 -1.72 -4.90
C HIS A 111 -6.43 -0.68 -5.93
N LYS A 112 -5.90 0.48 -5.48
CA LYS A 112 -5.39 1.58 -6.33
C LYS A 112 -4.32 1.10 -7.31
N TRP A 113 -3.42 0.24 -6.84
CA TRP A 113 -2.28 -0.26 -7.62
C TRP A 113 -2.46 -1.70 -8.12
N GLU A 114 -3.68 -2.23 -8.12
CA GLU A 114 -3.98 -3.55 -8.70
C GLU A 114 -3.07 -4.68 -8.18
N PHE A 115 -2.92 -4.82 -6.86
CA PHE A 115 -2.27 -5.97 -6.22
C PHE A 115 -3.32 -7.00 -5.77
N PRO A 116 -3.72 -7.97 -6.62
CA PRO A 116 -4.82 -8.88 -6.33
C PRO A 116 -4.58 -9.75 -5.09
N HIS A 117 -3.34 -10.23 -4.88
CA HIS A 117 -3.02 -11.07 -3.73
C HIS A 117 -3.00 -10.28 -2.43
N VAL A 118 -2.47 -9.06 -2.43
CA VAL A 118 -2.51 -8.19 -1.24
C VAL A 118 -3.96 -7.77 -0.95
N LYS A 119 -4.75 -7.44 -1.98
CA LYS A 119 -6.18 -7.13 -1.82
C LYS A 119 -6.93 -8.30 -1.17
N THR A 120 -6.69 -9.52 -1.64
CA THR A 120 -7.28 -10.75 -1.08
C THR A 120 -6.85 -10.98 0.36
N LEU A 121 -5.56 -10.78 0.65
CA LEU A 121 -5.01 -10.90 1.99
C LEU A 121 -5.67 -9.90 2.96
N SER A 122 -5.79 -8.63 2.57
CA SER A 122 -6.42 -7.61 3.40
C SER A 122 -7.88 -7.93 3.69
N LYS A 123 -8.65 -8.37 2.68
CA LYS A 123 -10.04 -8.84 2.88
C LYS A 123 -10.12 -9.98 3.88
N LEU A 124 -9.20 -10.95 3.79
CA LEU A 124 -9.16 -12.09 4.70
C LEU A 124 -8.93 -11.65 6.15
N TYR A 125 -7.96 -10.76 6.40
CA TYR A 125 -7.67 -10.30 7.76
C TYR A 125 -8.76 -9.40 8.32
N LEU A 126 -9.34 -8.51 7.52
CA LEU A 126 -10.53 -7.74 7.89
C LEU A 126 -11.69 -8.67 8.27
N GLY A 127 -11.93 -9.71 7.48
CA GLY A 127 -12.93 -10.74 7.78
C GLY A 127 -12.70 -11.45 9.11
N LYS A 128 -11.45 -11.82 9.41
CA LYS A 128 -11.07 -12.40 10.72
C LYS A 128 -11.32 -11.45 11.89
N MET A 129 -11.23 -10.14 11.65
CA MET A 129 -11.55 -9.09 12.63
C MET A 129 -13.05 -8.76 12.69
N GLY A 130 -13.87 -9.43 11.88
CA GLY A 130 -15.33 -9.26 11.82
C GLY A 130 -15.80 -8.14 10.90
N TYR A 131 -14.97 -7.68 9.96
CA TYR A 131 -15.31 -6.68 8.95
C TYR A 131 -15.62 -7.33 7.60
N GLY A 132 -16.76 -7.00 7.00
CA GLY A 132 -17.07 -7.35 5.61
C GLY A 132 -16.52 -6.30 4.65
N VAL A 133 -15.95 -6.71 3.52
CA VAL A 133 -15.54 -5.79 2.45
C VAL A 133 -16.58 -5.83 1.34
N VAL A 134 -17.20 -4.68 1.07
CA VAL A 134 -18.19 -4.51 -0.01
C VAL A 134 -17.57 -3.71 -1.14
N GLU A 135 -17.49 -4.31 -2.33
CA GLU A 135 -17.02 -3.63 -3.53
C GLU A 135 -18.21 -3.00 -4.26
N ARG A 136 -18.12 -1.71 -4.55
CA ARG A 136 -19.12 -0.97 -5.33
C ARG A 136 -18.45 -0.31 -6.52
N THR A 137 -19.01 -0.52 -7.70
CA THR A 137 -18.69 0.30 -8.88
C THR A 137 -19.55 1.57 -8.83
N CYS A 138 -18.92 2.73 -8.66
CA CYS A 138 -19.60 4.01 -8.79
C CYS A 138 -19.52 4.46 -10.26
N GLY A 139 -20.65 4.92 -10.81
CA GLY A 139 -20.73 5.47 -12.17
C GLY A 139 -20.21 6.91 -12.30
N VAL A 140 -19.75 7.52 -11.20
CA VAL A 140 -19.25 8.90 -11.19
C VAL A 140 -18.01 9.01 -10.31
N HIS A 141 -17.05 9.81 -10.76
CA HIS A 141 -15.70 10.07 -10.22
C HIS A 141 -15.66 10.27 -8.68
N CYS A 142 -15.55 9.16 -7.94
CA CYS A 142 -15.32 9.13 -6.49
C CYS A 142 -13.92 8.56 -6.20
N THR A 143 -12.95 9.45 -6.02
CA THR A 143 -11.62 9.13 -5.47
C THR A 143 -11.61 9.39 -3.97
N ARG A 144 -12.17 8.45 -3.20
CA ARG A 144 -11.80 8.21 -1.80
C ARG A 144 -12.53 6.98 -1.32
N ILE A 145 -11.81 6.07 -0.67
CA ILE A 145 -12.41 5.30 0.41
C ILE A 145 -12.66 6.36 1.49
N VAL A 146 -13.88 6.93 1.49
CA VAL A 146 -14.22 8.02 2.40
C VAL A 146 -14.47 7.38 3.77
N ASP A 147 -13.42 7.38 4.60
CA ASP A 147 -13.57 7.40 6.05
C ASP A 147 -14.38 8.64 6.41
N ASP A 148 -15.66 8.43 6.73
CA ASP A 148 -16.34 8.89 7.97
C ASP A 148 -17.88 8.76 7.86
N GLU A 149 -18.45 8.53 6.68
CA GLU A 149 -19.91 8.63 6.44
C GLU A 149 -20.61 7.36 5.94
N MET A 150 -20.03 6.17 6.14
CA MET A 150 -20.74 4.91 5.87
C MET A 150 -20.77 3.94 7.06
N ILE A 151 -21.05 4.47 8.26
CA ILE A 151 -21.91 3.74 9.19
C ILE A 151 -23.31 3.74 8.57
N ASP A 152 -23.57 2.81 7.64
CA ASP A 152 -24.92 2.30 7.56
C ASP A 152 -25.20 1.70 8.94
N ARG A 153 -26.03 2.38 9.73
CA ARG A 153 -26.37 1.95 11.10
C ARG A 153 -27.00 0.55 11.11
N SER A 154 -27.33 -0.01 9.95
CA SER A 154 -27.78 -1.39 9.78
C SER A 154 -26.64 -2.42 9.85
N TYR A 155 -25.38 -2.04 9.55
CA TYR A 155 -24.24 -2.97 9.49
C TYR A 155 -22.97 -2.38 10.12
N PRO A 156 -22.76 -2.54 11.44
CA PRO A 156 -21.70 -1.86 12.19
C PRO A 156 -20.24 -2.29 11.87
N ARG A 157 -19.98 -3.09 10.82
CA ARG A 157 -18.65 -3.60 10.45
C ARG A 157 -18.49 -3.86 8.95
N GLN A 158 -18.72 -2.86 8.12
CA GLN A 158 -18.45 -2.95 6.68
C GLN A 158 -17.43 -1.91 6.25
N VAL A 159 -16.51 -2.34 5.39
CA VAL A 159 -15.54 -1.50 4.68
C VAL A 159 -15.97 -1.44 3.23
N TYR A 160 -16.12 -0.24 2.69
CA TYR A 160 -16.55 -0.04 1.32
C TYR A 160 -15.36 0.30 0.42
N LEU A 161 -15.14 -0.53 -0.59
CA LEU A 161 -14.23 -0.22 -1.69
C LEU A 161 -15.05 0.31 -2.85
N ILE A 162 -14.82 1.57 -3.20
CA ILE A 162 -15.49 2.22 -4.33
C ILE A 162 -14.50 2.24 -5.49
N SER A 163 -14.87 1.56 -6.58
CA SER A 163 -14.16 1.61 -7.86
C SER A 163 -14.88 2.58 -8.79
N CYS A 164 -14.17 3.52 -9.40
CA CYS A 164 -14.71 4.30 -10.51
C CYS A 164 -14.62 3.48 -11.79
N GLY A 165 -15.74 3.34 -12.51
CA GLY A 165 -15.69 2.84 -13.88
C GLY A 165 -15.01 3.88 -14.77
N HIS A 166 -13.93 3.52 -15.46
CA HIS A 166 -13.58 4.20 -16.70
C HIS A 166 -14.48 3.60 -17.78
N GLU A 167 -15.42 4.38 -18.33
CA GLU A 167 -15.96 4.08 -19.64
C GLU A 167 -14.79 4.13 -20.64
N ILE A 168 -14.67 3.06 -21.45
CA ILE A 168 -13.63 2.87 -22.46
C ILE A 168 -14.00 3.64 -23.72
#